data_AF-A0A1X0QSI8-F1
#
_entry.id   AF-A0A1X0QSI8-F1
#
_cell.length_a   1.000
_cell.length_b   1.000
_cell.length_c   1.000
_cell.angle_alpha   90.00
_cell.angle_beta   90.00
_cell.angle_gamma   90.00
#
_symmetry.space_group_name_H-M   'P 1'
#
loop_
_entity.id
_entity.type
_entity.pdbx_description
1 polymer ?
#
loop_
_entity_poly.entity_id
_entity_poly.type
_entity_poly.pdbx_seq_one_letter_code
_entity_poly.pdbx_strand_id
1 'polypeptide(L)'
;MDDLHYEEYDPQEHSWDDWHEEEEEQVQCLYCKDVLPSTKAVFEHMKSVHGFDFQETRKRLELDFYQCIRLINYIRQQVKENDGYTNTSFDKKESFLSDDQYLQPVLEDDPLLFAFDDDEDFEGEEEKEEEKDVLDLEKVEPTTELEKKLLQMLIESQEELKNLKGQFEEYKSAVKRTFYDTLTEDH
;
A
#
# COMPACT_ATOMS: atom_id res chain seq x y z
N MET A 1 -28.14 -43.89 -18.66
CA MET A 1 -28.60 -42.55 -19.05
C MET A 1 -28.76 -41.83 -17.74
N ASP A 2 -27.68 -41.22 -17.28
CA ASP A 2 -27.68 -40.47 -16.02
C ASP A 2 -28.06 -39.03 -16.34
N ASP A 3 -29.08 -38.59 -15.61
CA ASP A 3 -29.79 -37.32 -15.75
C ASP A 3 -28.90 -36.20 -15.20
N LEU A 4 -28.28 -35.42 -16.08
CA LEU A 4 -27.49 -34.25 -15.68
C LEU A 4 -28.45 -33.11 -15.36
N HIS A 5 -28.79 -32.99 -14.08
CA HIS A 5 -29.50 -31.84 -13.51
C HIS A 5 -28.63 -30.59 -13.66
N TYR A 6 -28.96 -29.75 -14.63
CA TYR A 6 -28.33 -28.45 -14.85
C TYR A 6 -28.87 -27.51 -13.76
N GLU A 7 -28.07 -27.24 -12.73
CA GLU A 7 -28.38 -26.17 -11.78
C GLU A 7 -28.36 -24.85 -12.56
N GLU A 8 -29.54 -24.22 -12.64
CA GLU A 8 -29.75 -22.94 -13.30
C GLU A 8 -29.01 -21.88 -12.48
N TYR A 9 -27.91 -21.37 -13.03
CA TYR A 9 -27.12 -20.30 -12.43
C TYR A 9 -27.96 -19.01 -12.42
N ASP A 10 -28.49 -18.64 -11.26
CA ASP A 10 -29.19 -17.37 -11.07
C ASP A 10 -28.17 -16.24 -10.87
N PRO A 11 -27.98 -15.34 -11.85
CA PRO A 11 -27.00 -14.25 -11.75
C PRO A 11 -27.41 -13.18 -10.72
N GLN A 12 -28.62 -13.26 -10.14
CA GLN A 12 -29.16 -12.25 -9.22
C GLN A 12 -28.91 -12.56 -7.73
N GLU A 13 -28.33 -13.72 -7.39
CA GLU A 13 -27.95 -14.04 -6.00
C GLU A 13 -26.60 -13.45 -5.56
N HIS A 14 -25.80 -12.89 -6.47
CA HIS A 14 -24.59 -12.14 -6.13
C HIS A 14 -24.87 -10.63 -6.10
N SER A 15 -25.83 -10.20 -5.26
CA SER A 15 -25.89 -8.80 -4.89
C SER A 15 -24.63 -8.48 -4.09
N TRP A 16 -23.74 -7.68 -4.68
CA TRP A 16 -22.60 -7.04 -4.02
C TRP A 16 -23.09 -5.96 -3.04
N ASP A 17 -24.18 -6.19 -2.32
CA ASP A 17 -24.82 -5.27 -1.37
C ASP A 17 -24.38 -5.52 0.07
N ASP A 18 -23.48 -6.49 0.31
CA ASP A 18 -22.96 -6.80 1.65
C ASP A 18 -21.70 -6.00 2.00
N TRP A 19 -21.50 -4.84 1.37
CA TRP A 19 -20.57 -3.83 1.89
C TRP A 19 -21.22 -3.21 3.11
N HIS A 20 -21.04 -3.87 4.25
CA HIS A 20 -21.49 -3.40 5.54
C HIS A 20 -20.99 -1.96 5.79
N GLU A 21 -21.96 -1.12 6.09
CA GLU A 21 -21.91 0.28 6.51
C GLU A 21 -20.81 0.50 7.57
N GLU A 22 -19.83 1.35 7.23
CA GLU A 22 -18.76 1.92 8.09
C GLU A 22 -18.71 1.37 9.53
N GLU A 23 -18.12 0.18 9.73
CA GLU A 23 -17.67 -0.19 11.07
C GLU A 23 -16.60 0.82 11.49
N GLU A 24 -16.88 1.60 12.52
CA GLU A 24 -15.91 2.51 13.12
C GLU A 24 -14.63 1.70 13.43
N GLU A 25 -13.54 2.00 12.72
CA GLU A 25 -12.30 1.24 12.80
C GLU A 25 -11.77 1.31 14.25
N GLN A 26 -11.86 0.21 14.97
CA GLN A 26 -11.44 0.13 16.37
C GLN A 26 -9.95 -0.13 16.45
N VAL A 27 -9.19 0.90 16.82
CA VAL A 27 -7.72 0.85 16.81
C VAL A 27 -7.17 0.87 18.24
N GLN A 28 -6.38 -0.14 18.60
CA GLN A 28 -5.77 -0.23 19.93
C GLN A 28 -4.47 0.60 20.02
N CYS A 29 -4.29 1.35 21.11
CA CYS A 29 -3.02 2.06 21.40
C CYS A 29 -1.83 1.10 21.59
N LEU A 30 -0.63 1.49 21.14
CA LEU A 30 0.60 0.67 21.28
C LEU A 30 1.02 0.39 22.73
N TYR A 31 0.76 1.34 23.64
CA TYR A 31 1.31 1.33 25.01
C TYR A 31 0.28 0.98 26.09
N CYS A 32 -1.01 0.98 25.78
CA CYS A 32 -2.07 0.74 26.75
C CYS A 32 -3.21 -0.11 26.15
N LYS A 33 -4.28 -0.30 26.93
CA LYS A 33 -5.44 -1.12 26.54
C LYS A 33 -6.57 -0.28 25.93
N ASP A 34 -6.35 1.02 25.77
CA ASP A 34 -7.37 1.91 25.20
C ASP A 34 -7.51 1.64 23.71
N VAL A 35 -8.77 1.57 23.27
CA VAL A 35 -9.19 1.40 21.88
C VAL A 35 -9.91 2.68 21.48
N LEU A 36 -9.51 3.24 20.34
CA LEU A 36 -9.98 4.53 19.83
C LEU A 36 -10.62 4.34 18.44
N PRO A 37 -11.52 5.25 18.04
CA PRO A 37 -12.34 5.08 16.82
C PRO A 37 -11.60 5.38 15.51
N SER A 38 -10.30 5.70 15.56
CA SER A 38 -9.48 5.89 14.36
C SER A 38 -7.99 5.86 14.69
N THR A 39 -7.19 5.57 13.67
CA THR A 39 -5.72 5.58 13.71
C THR A 39 -5.17 6.96 14.09
N LYS A 40 -5.75 8.03 13.55
CA LYS A 40 -5.44 9.42 13.91
C LYS A 40 -5.65 9.69 15.40
N ALA A 41 -6.77 9.23 15.96
CA ALA A 41 -7.04 9.36 17.39
C ALA A 41 -6.01 8.59 18.24
N VAL A 42 -5.59 7.40 17.79
CA VAL A 42 -4.52 6.64 18.46
C VAL A 42 -3.17 7.37 18.42
N PHE A 43 -2.78 7.94 17.27
CA PHE A 43 -1.53 8.71 17.18
C PHE A 43 -1.54 9.93 18.11
N GLU A 44 -2.65 10.66 18.19
CA GLU A 44 -2.80 11.78 19.13
C GLU A 44 -2.80 11.32 20.60
N HIS A 45 -3.44 10.19 20.90
CA HIS A 45 -3.40 9.59 22.23
C HIS A 45 -1.97 9.19 22.63
N MET A 46 -1.21 8.52 21.75
CA MET A 46 0.18 8.16 22.02
C MET A 46 1.05 9.38 22.29
N LYS A 47 0.84 10.48 21.55
CA LYS A 47 1.57 11.72 21.75
C LYS A 47 1.24 12.40 23.07
N SER A 48 -0.05 12.51 23.41
CA SER A 48 -0.53 13.26 24.57
C SER A 48 -0.40 12.50 25.89
N VAL A 49 -0.67 11.19 25.89
CA VAL A 49 -0.68 10.35 27.10
C VAL A 49 0.68 9.68 27.33
N HIS A 50 1.29 9.17 26.27
CA HIS A 50 2.54 8.41 26.37
C HIS A 50 3.78 9.22 26.01
N GLY A 51 3.62 10.42 25.43
CA GLY A 51 4.74 11.22 24.96
C GLY A 51 5.48 10.57 23.78
N PHE A 52 4.81 9.67 23.05
CA PHE A 52 5.36 9.00 21.87
C PHE A 52 4.73 9.58 20.61
N ASP A 53 5.54 10.24 19.80
CA ASP A 53 5.16 10.70 18.46
C ASP A 53 5.73 9.72 17.41
N PHE A 54 4.85 8.88 16.85
CA PHE A 54 5.23 7.88 15.86
C PHE A 54 5.76 8.53 14.58
N GLN A 55 5.06 9.56 14.07
CA GLN A 55 5.43 10.23 12.83
C GLN A 55 6.75 10.99 12.96
N GLU A 56 6.97 11.66 14.09
CA GLU A 56 8.27 12.28 14.37
C GLU A 56 9.38 11.23 14.46
N THR A 57 9.12 10.09 15.11
CA THR A 57 10.11 9.00 15.24
C THR A 57 10.45 8.38 13.89
N ARG A 58 9.46 8.10 13.04
CA ARG A 58 9.66 7.62 11.66
C ARG A 58 10.55 8.58 10.88
N LYS A 59 10.22 9.88 10.88
CA LYS A 59 10.97 10.91 10.15
C LYS A 59 12.39 11.10 10.69
N ARG A 60 12.55 11.17 12.02
CA ARG A 60 13.84 11.37 12.70
C ARG A 60 14.81 10.20 12.46
N LEU A 61 14.30 8.98 12.41
CA LEU A 61 15.11 7.78 12.21
C LEU A 61 15.21 7.38 10.73
N GLU A 62 14.45 8.02 9.85
CA GLU A 62 14.31 7.69 8.42
C GLU A 62 13.97 6.21 8.25
N LEU A 63 12.92 5.76 8.94
CA LEU A 63 12.48 4.36 8.87
C LEU A 63 11.76 4.09 7.55
N ASP A 64 12.13 2.98 6.91
CA ASP A 64 11.37 2.44 5.79
C ASP A 64 10.06 1.77 6.25
N PHE A 65 9.23 1.36 5.30
CA PHE A 65 7.93 0.71 5.55
C PHE A 65 8.06 -0.52 6.48
N TYR A 66 9.02 -1.41 6.20
CA TYR A 66 9.20 -2.62 6.99
C TYR A 66 9.78 -2.33 8.38
N GLN A 67 10.64 -1.33 8.50
CA GLN A 67 11.15 -0.86 9.79
C GLN A 67 10.04 -0.25 10.65
N CYS A 68 9.06 0.43 10.05
CA CYS A 68 7.87 0.91 10.74
C CYS A 68 7.04 -0.25 11.30
N ILE A 69 6.77 -1.28 10.49
CA ILE A 69 6.10 -2.52 10.93
C ILE A 69 6.85 -3.17 12.09
N ARG A 70 8.17 -3.33 11.96
CA ARG A 70 9.01 -3.91 13.01
C ARG A 70 8.96 -3.10 14.30
N LEU A 71 8.96 -1.77 14.23
CA LEU A 71 8.84 -0.90 15.40
C LEU A 71 7.49 -1.09 16.11
N ILE A 72 6.39 -1.11 15.36
CA ILE A 72 5.04 -1.32 15.90
C ILE A 72 4.97 -2.68 16.61
N ASN A 73 5.34 -3.76 15.91
CA ASN A 73 5.31 -5.10 16.47
C ASN A 73 6.28 -5.27 17.65
N TYR A 74 7.45 -4.62 17.60
CA TYR A 74 8.37 -4.59 18.72
C TYR A 74 7.70 -3.99 19.97
N ILE A 75 7.09 -2.80 19.86
CA ILE A 75 6.42 -2.15 20.99
C ILE A 75 5.27 -3.02 21.51
N ARG A 76 4.44 -3.56 20.62
CA ARG A 76 3.35 -4.48 20.98
C ARG A 76 3.86 -5.69 21.77
N GLN A 77 4.96 -6.30 21.31
CA GLN A 77 5.58 -7.44 21.98
C GLN A 77 6.12 -7.05 23.36
N GLN A 78 6.81 -5.91 23.47
CA GLN A 78 7.34 -5.43 24.76
C GLN A 78 6.24 -5.15 25.79
N VAL A 79 5.13 -4.55 25.35
CA VAL A 79 3.97 -4.27 26.22
C VAL A 79 3.25 -5.56 26.63
N LYS A 80 3.15 -6.53 25.71
CA LYS A 80 2.58 -7.85 26.00
C LYS A 80 3.40 -8.63 27.03
N GLU A 81 4.73 -8.55 26.96
CA GLU A 81 5.64 -9.19 27.91
C GLU A 81 5.76 -8.43 29.24
N ASN A 82 5.62 -7.11 29.21
CA ASN A 82 5.74 -6.22 30.35
C ASN A 82 4.68 -5.11 30.32
N ASP A 83 3.62 -5.28 31.12
CA ASP A 83 2.47 -4.35 31.26
C ASP A 83 2.88 -2.92 31.70
N GLY A 84 4.14 -2.70 32.11
CA GLY A 84 4.72 -1.40 32.46
C GLY A 84 5.71 -0.81 31.45
N TYR A 85 5.79 -1.36 30.23
CA TYR A 85 6.69 -0.85 29.19
C TYR A 85 6.29 0.57 28.76
N THR A 86 7.24 1.50 28.84
CA THR A 86 7.02 2.95 28.61
C THR A 86 8.13 3.59 27.78
N ASN A 87 8.99 2.79 27.15
CA ASN A 87 10.06 3.36 26.34
C ASN A 87 9.49 3.98 25.06
N THR A 88 9.78 5.26 24.87
CA THR A 88 9.38 6.06 23.71
C THR A 88 10.58 6.55 22.88
N SER A 89 11.80 6.26 23.34
CA SER A 89 13.04 6.67 22.68
C SER A 89 13.67 5.49 21.95
N PHE A 90 13.83 5.65 20.64
CA PHE A 90 14.41 4.65 19.75
C PHE A 90 15.53 5.27 18.91
N ASP A 91 16.52 4.44 18.60
CA ASP A 91 17.67 4.76 17.75
C ASP A 91 17.66 3.92 16.46
N LYS A 92 18.29 4.44 15.39
CA LYS A 92 18.38 3.72 14.09
C LYS A 92 19.23 2.45 14.16
N LYS A 93 20.00 2.25 15.24
CA LYS A 93 20.93 1.12 15.42
C LYS A 93 20.32 -0.05 16.19
N GLU A 94 19.05 0.05 16.54
CA GLU A 94 18.36 -1.01 17.26
C GLU A 94 18.30 -2.29 16.43
N SER A 95 18.67 -3.42 17.04
CA SER A 95 18.74 -4.69 16.33
C SER A 95 17.37 -5.18 15.83
N PHE A 96 16.30 -4.84 16.56
CA PHE A 96 14.94 -5.24 16.20
C PHE A 96 14.49 -4.66 14.85
N LEU A 97 15.09 -3.55 14.39
CA LEU A 97 14.77 -2.93 13.08
C LEU A 97 15.22 -3.78 11.89
N SER A 98 16.07 -4.79 12.11
CA SER A 98 16.55 -5.73 11.07
C SER A 98 16.18 -7.18 11.37
N ASP A 99 15.34 -7.43 12.38
CA ASP A 99 14.97 -8.77 12.80
C ASP A 99 13.58 -9.12 12.25
N ASP A 100 13.52 -10.16 11.42
CA ASP A 100 12.32 -10.58 10.72
C ASP A 100 11.26 -11.19 11.66
N GLN A 101 11.63 -11.55 12.90
CA GLN A 101 10.63 -11.98 13.88
C GLN A 101 9.57 -10.90 14.13
N TYR A 102 9.93 -9.61 13.99
CA TYR A 102 9.02 -8.48 14.18
C TYR A 102 8.25 -8.09 12.91
N LEU A 103 8.41 -8.83 11.80
CA LEU A 103 7.50 -8.73 10.66
C LEU A 103 6.22 -9.54 10.86
N GLN A 104 6.18 -10.42 11.86
CA GLN A 104 4.97 -11.16 12.20
C GLN A 104 4.07 -10.28 13.08
N PRO A 105 2.79 -10.05 12.69
CA PRO A 105 1.85 -9.28 13.50
C PRO A 105 1.69 -9.86 14.90
N VAL A 106 1.85 -9.02 15.92
CA VAL A 106 1.62 -9.41 17.33
C VAL A 106 0.13 -9.38 17.68
N LEU A 107 -0.61 -8.49 17.01
CA LEU A 107 -2.05 -8.32 17.07
C LEU A 107 -2.65 -8.69 15.71
N GLU A 108 -3.71 -9.49 15.71
CA GLU A 108 -4.47 -9.85 14.50
C GLU A 108 -5.21 -8.63 13.99
N ASP A 109 -5.21 -8.43 12.66
CA ASP A 109 -5.85 -7.30 11.98
C ASP A 109 -5.48 -5.90 12.54
N ASP A 110 -4.22 -5.70 12.97
CA ASP A 110 -3.76 -4.44 13.56
C ASP A 110 -3.82 -3.28 12.53
N PRO A 111 -4.75 -2.30 12.68
CA PRO A 111 -4.92 -1.23 11.70
C PRO A 111 -3.72 -0.30 11.62
N LEU A 112 -2.93 -0.22 12.70
CA LEU A 112 -1.72 0.60 12.71
C LEU A 112 -0.65 0.11 11.76
N LEU A 113 -0.67 -1.16 11.31
CA LEU A 113 0.34 -1.67 10.38
C LEU A 113 0.20 -1.13 8.95
N PHE A 114 -0.92 -0.47 8.64
CA PHE A 114 -1.22 0.06 7.30
C PHE A 114 -1.40 1.58 7.33
N ALA A 115 -1.98 2.13 8.41
CA ALA A 115 -2.39 3.52 8.45
C ALA A 115 -1.28 4.57 8.69
N PHE A 116 -0.04 4.14 8.95
CA PHE A 116 1.06 5.10 9.12
C PHE A 116 1.58 5.67 7.80
N ASP A 117 1.23 5.04 6.67
CA ASP A 117 1.70 5.40 5.33
C ASP A 117 0.75 6.34 4.58
N ASP A 118 -0.45 6.58 5.13
CA ASP A 118 -1.49 7.42 4.52
C ASP A 118 -1.26 8.93 4.70
N ASP A 119 -0.25 9.35 5.47
CA ASP A 119 0.12 10.76 5.61
C ASP A 119 0.86 11.24 4.35
N GLU A 120 0.14 11.90 3.43
CA GLU A 120 0.47 12.96 2.41
C GLU A 120 1.85 13.03 1.72
N ASP A 121 2.83 12.19 2.04
CA ASP A 121 4.10 12.03 1.34
C ASP A 121 3.97 10.95 0.22
N PHE A 122 2.84 10.24 0.16
CA PHE A 122 2.41 9.41 -0.97
C PHE A 122 1.36 10.13 -1.84
N GLU A 123 1.44 11.46 -1.99
CA GLU A 123 0.90 12.13 -3.19
C GLU A 123 1.74 11.69 -4.40
N GLY A 124 1.54 10.44 -4.84
CA GLY A 124 2.32 9.87 -5.93
C GLY A 124 3.81 10.03 -5.69
N GLU A 125 4.43 8.98 -5.16
CA GLU A 125 5.49 8.46 -5.99
C GLU A 125 4.85 8.10 -7.36
N GLU A 126 4.59 9.11 -8.21
CA GLU A 126 5.08 9.02 -9.57
C GLU A 126 6.48 8.53 -9.33
N GLU A 127 6.70 7.22 -9.49
CA GLU A 127 8.03 6.67 -9.64
C GLU A 127 8.72 7.73 -10.47
N LYS A 128 9.64 8.49 -9.87
CA LYS A 128 10.47 9.38 -10.66
C LYS A 128 11.05 8.39 -11.62
N GLU A 129 10.55 8.38 -12.86
CA GLU A 129 11.08 7.58 -13.93
C GLU A 129 12.52 8.02 -13.89
N GLU A 130 13.38 7.27 -13.19
CA GLU A 130 14.81 7.42 -13.32
C GLU A 130 14.95 7.41 -14.82
N GLU A 131 15.50 8.48 -15.39
CA GLU A 131 15.86 8.53 -16.80
C GLU A 131 16.81 7.34 -16.99
N LYS A 132 16.25 6.16 -17.20
CA LYS A 132 16.93 5.02 -17.76
C LYS A 132 17.31 5.56 -19.10
N ASP A 133 18.61 5.79 -19.28
CA ASP A 133 19.22 6.13 -20.56
C ASP A 133 18.41 5.40 -21.63
N VAL A 134 17.59 6.17 -22.36
CA VAL A 134 16.73 5.60 -23.39
C VAL A 134 17.71 5.19 -24.48
N LEU A 135 18.14 3.93 -24.40
CA LEU A 135 19.04 3.33 -25.37
C LEU A 135 18.34 3.44 -26.70
N ASP A 136 18.87 4.30 -27.57
CA ASP A 136 18.37 4.51 -28.91
C ASP A 136 18.62 3.22 -29.71
N LEU A 137 17.60 2.37 -29.74
CA LEU A 137 17.67 1.02 -30.31
C LEU A 137 18.02 1.04 -31.80
N GLU A 138 17.74 2.14 -32.50
CA GLU A 138 18.09 2.32 -33.91
C GLU A 138 19.61 2.37 -34.13
N LYS A 139 20.39 2.70 -33.09
CA LYS A 139 21.85 2.80 -33.14
C LYS A 139 22.57 1.51 -32.71
N VAL A 140 21.83 0.51 -32.25
CA VAL A 140 22.41 -0.77 -31.81
C VAL A 140 22.66 -1.64 -33.04
N GLU A 141 23.94 -1.87 -33.38
CA GLU A 141 24.33 -2.80 -34.44
C GLU A 141 24.52 -4.22 -33.85
N PRO A 142 23.60 -5.17 -34.11
CA PRO A 142 23.73 -6.53 -33.59
C PRO A 142 24.84 -7.29 -34.33
N THR A 143 25.73 -7.91 -33.56
CA THR A 143 26.87 -8.70 -34.04
C THR A 143 26.53 -10.18 -34.22
N THR A 144 25.45 -10.66 -33.58
CA THR A 144 25.00 -12.06 -33.64
C THR A 144 23.52 -12.19 -34.05
N GLU A 145 23.12 -13.37 -34.54
CA GLU A 145 21.72 -13.67 -34.87
C GLU A 145 20.80 -13.68 -33.64
N LEU A 146 21.34 -13.99 -32.46
CA LEU A 146 20.59 -13.92 -31.20
C LEU A 146 20.32 -12.46 -30.82
N GLU A 147 21.32 -11.58 -30.94
CA GLU A 147 21.17 -10.15 -30.71
C GLU A 147 20.13 -9.51 -31.64
N LYS A 148 20.07 -9.91 -32.91
CA LYS A 148 19.02 -9.45 -33.84
C LYS A 148 17.62 -9.81 -33.34
N LYS A 149 17.41 -11.05 -32.88
CA LYS A 149 16.12 -11.50 -32.35
C LYS A 149 15.74 -10.75 -31.07
N LEU A 150 16.69 -10.56 -30.17
CA LEU A 150 16.49 -9.81 -28.93
C LEU A 150 16.13 -8.34 -29.22
N LEU A 151 16.82 -7.70 -30.16
CA LEU A 151 16.53 -6.33 -30.57
C LEU A 151 15.12 -6.21 -31.17
N GLN A 152 14.72 -7.15 -32.03
CA GLN A 152 13.38 -7.19 -32.62
C GLN A 152 12.29 -7.32 -31.55
N MET A 153 12.43 -8.27 -30.63
CA MET A 153 11.47 -8.47 -29.53
C MET A 153 11.36 -7.23 -28.62
N LEU A 154 12.47 -6.53 -28.40
CA LEU A 154 12.49 -5.36 -27.54
C LEU A 154 11.83 -4.14 -28.21
N ILE A 155 12.01 -3.97 -29.52
CA ILE A 155 11.28 -2.96 -30.31
C ILE A 155 9.78 -3.23 -30.28
N GLU A 156 9.36 -4.47 -30.54
CA GLU A 156 7.94 -4.88 -30.53
C GLU A 156 7.30 -4.61 -29.16
N SER A 157 7.97 -5.03 -28.07
CA SER A 157 7.49 -4.80 -26.71
C SER A 157 7.37 -3.31 -26.36
N GLN A 158 8.32 -2.46 -26.81
CA GLN A 158 8.23 -1.01 -26.60
C GLN A 158 7.06 -0.37 -27.36
N GLU A 159 6.78 -0.83 -28.58
CA GLU A 159 5.64 -0.35 -29.36
C GLU A 159 4.31 -0.74 -28.71
N GLU A 160 4.21 -1.98 -28.20
CA GLU A 160 3.04 -2.45 -27.44
C GLU A 160 2.82 -1.61 -26.17
N LEU A 161 3.87 -1.34 -25.39
CA LEU A 161 3.78 -0.50 -24.19
C LEU A 161 3.33 0.92 -24.52
N LYS A 162 3.86 1.50 -25.60
CA LYS A 162 3.46 2.84 -26.06
C LYS A 162 2.00 2.88 -26.50
N ASN A 163 1.53 1.86 -27.21
CA ASN A 163 0.14 1.73 -27.61
C ASN A 163 -0.78 1.60 -26.38
N LEU A 164 -0.41 0.74 -25.43
CA LEU A 164 -1.19 0.53 -24.21
C LEU A 164 -1.26 1.80 -23.35
N LYS A 165 -0.15 2.53 -23.20
CA LYS A 165 -0.10 3.83 -22.49
C LYS A 165 -1.04 4.84 -23.16
N GLY A 166 -1.08 4.88 -24.49
CA GLY A 166 -2.01 5.72 -25.25
C GLY A 166 -3.48 5.35 -25.03
N GLN A 167 -3.82 4.06 -25.09
CA GLN A 167 -5.17 3.56 -24.83
C GLN A 167 -5.62 3.87 -23.40
N PHE A 168 -4.72 3.74 -22.43
CA PHE A 168 -5.00 4.07 -21.04
C PHE A 168 -5.29 5.56 -20.86
N GLU A 169 -4.52 6.45 -21.48
CA GLU A 169 -4.77 7.90 -21.42
C GLU A 169 -6.08 8.30 -22.10
N GLU A 170 -6.41 7.66 -23.22
CA GLU A 170 -7.68 7.87 -23.91
C GLU A 170 -8.86 7.40 -23.03
N TYR A 171 -8.75 6.19 -22.46
CA TYR A 171 -9.73 5.64 -21.54
C TYR A 171 -9.92 6.53 -20.30
N LYS A 172 -8.83 6.91 -19.63
CA LYS A 172 -8.83 7.84 -18.48
C LYS A 172 -9.51 9.16 -18.84
N SER A 173 -9.23 9.70 -20.03
CA SER A 173 -9.84 10.93 -20.52
C SER A 173 -11.33 10.77 -20.82
N ALA A 174 -11.76 9.60 -21.31
CA ALA A 174 -13.15 9.29 -21.57
C ALA A 174 -13.94 9.13 -20.26
N VAL A 175 -13.41 8.37 -19.30
CA VAL A 175 -14.00 8.19 -17.96
C VAL A 175 -14.13 9.53 -17.24
N LYS A 176 -13.08 10.35 -17.28
CA LYS A 176 -13.10 11.70 -16.71
C LYS A 176 -14.23 12.54 -17.32
N ARG A 177 -14.36 12.53 -18.65
CA ARG A 177 -15.45 13.25 -19.35
C ARG A 177 -16.83 12.75 -18.94
N THR A 178 -17.08 11.44 -18.98
CA THR A 178 -18.38 10.89 -18.58
C THR A 178 -18.75 11.24 -17.15
N PHE A 179 -17.76 11.23 -16.24
CA PHE A 179 -17.98 11.58 -14.84
C PHE A 179 -18.40 13.05 -14.66
N TYR A 180 -17.75 13.98 -15.37
CA TYR A 180 -18.13 15.40 -15.28
C TYR A 180 -19.42 15.72 -16.05
N ASP A 181 -19.70 15.04 -17.16
CA ASP A 181 -20.94 15.23 -17.91
C ASP A 181 -22.16 14.84 -17.05
N THR A 182 -22.09 13.72 -16.30
CA THR A 182 -23.16 13.31 -15.37
C THR A 182 -23.40 14.29 -14.22
N LEU A 183 -22.41 15.12 -13.85
CA LEU A 183 -22.56 16.13 -12.81
C LEU A 183 -23.20 17.43 -13.32
N THR A 184 -23.25 17.63 -14.63
CA THR A 184 -23.80 18.85 -15.24
C THR A 184 -25.26 18.75 -15.67
N GLU A 185 -25.84 17.54 -15.68
CA GLU A 185 -27.24 17.31 -16.07
C GLU A 185 -28.26 17.47 -14.90
N ASP A 186 -27.79 17.68 -13.66
CA ASP A 186 -28.64 17.80 -12.45
C ASP A 186 -28.98 19.26 -12.02
N HIS A 187 -29.05 20.21 -12.96
CA HIS A 187 -29.49 21.60 -12.70
C HIS A 187 -30.57 22.13 -13.66
#